data_AF-A0A229NZU8-F1
#
_entry.id   AF-A0A229NZU8-F1
#
_cell.length_a   1.000
_cell.length_b   1.000
_cell.length_c   1.000
_cell.angle_alpha   90.00
_cell.angle_beta   90.00
_cell.angle_gamma   90.00
#
_symmetry.space_group_name_H-M   'P 1'
#
loop_
_entity.id
_entity.type
_entity.pdbx_description
1 polymer ?
#
loop_
_entity_poly.entity_id
_entity_poly.type
_entity_poly.pdbx_seq_one_letter_code
_entity_poly.pdbx_strand_id
1 'polypeptide(L)'
;MSLCICLQNDDSLLITADTALTFNRDGKQYRSRRPFQKLVQVDRFLIFMSGSADAATEVLKRFRNAPEKTADSFQEALIKGCEKVAKANPSLYESLDPSTRDAAAIVAEWAEGGVVVHLMSPEDGFKRNTRRGSNSGTAPHTAGIYAAEALDLIGKWMNAQDKPMLNAVVDVYEQLSGEGVGGMISAAFMDKEGITFMSPIAINENVRIPFYEDYLISQSAAFRGSLSLIGATIRTNDTGDRVEMDASGWRTFDGKGTRRIGVTLDNQYGMSGINWYGESGSVSGSINGQDSLFQILANADMLIQSFKSLQFGGKVDFSGATVSGLTANSIEGLAARLQGLDYQVQELWRALNNKSDKGHVHSYVVPRHNHGTPHNFEYEGSTGPA
;
A
#
# COMPACT_ATOMS: atom_id res chain seq x y z
N MET A 1 -31.21 9.57 1.04
CA MET A 1 -32.61 9.69 0.59
C MET A 1 -33.12 8.33 0.11
N SER A 2 -34.43 8.09 0.13
CA SER A 2 -35.04 6.75 -0.08
C SER A 2 -36.47 6.90 -0.59
N LEU A 3 -37.04 5.91 -1.27
CA LEU A 3 -38.45 5.89 -1.65
C LEU A 3 -39.18 4.73 -0.97
N CYS A 4 -40.33 5.02 -0.38
CA CYS A 4 -41.27 4.04 0.15
C CYS A 4 -42.65 4.19 -0.47
N ILE A 5 -43.25 3.05 -0.80
CA ILE A 5 -44.63 2.94 -1.27
C ILE A 5 -45.38 1.99 -0.36
N CYS A 6 -46.46 2.48 0.21
CA CYS A 6 -47.42 1.76 1.03
C CYS A 6 -48.75 1.66 0.29
N LEU A 7 -49.38 0.50 0.33
CA LEU A 7 -50.70 0.24 -0.21
C LEU A 7 -51.54 -0.36 0.91
N GLN A 8 -52.47 0.43 1.44
CA GLN A 8 -53.20 0.12 2.67
C GLN A 8 -54.69 -0.05 2.39
N ASN A 9 -55.32 -1.08 2.93
CA ASN A 9 -56.77 -1.14 3.14
C ASN A 9 -57.06 -1.38 4.64
N ASP A 10 -58.31 -1.61 5.00
CA ASP A 10 -58.72 -1.90 6.38
C ASP A 10 -58.04 -3.16 6.95
N ASP A 11 -57.92 -4.19 6.12
CA ASP A 11 -57.46 -5.51 6.55
C ASP A 11 -55.96 -5.78 6.34
N SER A 12 -55.24 -4.94 5.61
CA SER A 12 -53.85 -5.21 5.25
C SER A 12 -53.04 -4.00 4.79
N LEU A 13 -51.72 -4.17 4.78
CA LEU A 13 -50.75 -3.22 4.27
C LEU A 13 -49.63 -3.95 3.53
N LEU A 14 -49.42 -3.57 2.27
CA LEU A 14 -48.16 -3.83 1.56
C LEU A 14 -47.28 -2.60 1.66
N ILE A 15 -46.08 -2.73 2.23
CA ILE A 15 -45.08 -1.66 2.28
C ILE A 15 -43.81 -2.11 1.58
N THR A 16 -43.25 -1.21 0.79
CA THR A 16 -42.05 -1.45 0.00
C THR A 16 -41.06 -0.32 0.17
N ALA A 17 -39.77 -0.64 0.13
CA ALA A 17 -38.68 0.31 0.22
C ALA A 17 -37.53 -0.10 -0.69
N ASP A 18 -36.82 0.86 -1.28
CA ASP A 18 -35.55 0.58 -1.94
C ASP A 18 -34.46 0.23 -0.90
N THR A 19 -33.29 -0.20 -1.37
CA THR A 19 -32.16 -0.57 -0.49
C THR A 19 -30.88 0.18 -0.83
N ALA A 20 -30.95 1.16 -1.74
CA ALA A 20 -29.79 1.98 -2.08
C ALA A 20 -29.38 2.85 -0.90
N LEU A 21 -28.09 2.83 -0.58
CA LEU A 21 -27.45 3.83 0.27
C LEU A 21 -26.47 4.59 -0.59
N THR A 22 -26.56 5.92 -0.60
CA THR A 22 -25.68 6.78 -1.37
C THR A 22 -24.88 7.72 -0.49
N PHE A 23 -23.67 8.05 -0.95
CA PHE A 23 -22.72 8.93 -0.29
C PHE A 23 -22.32 10.03 -1.25
N ASN A 24 -22.18 11.26 -0.75
CA ASN A 24 -21.54 12.34 -1.50
C ASN A 24 -20.10 12.48 -1.01
N ARG A 25 -19.14 12.40 -1.94
CA ARG A 25 -17.72 12.60 -1.67
C ARG A 25 -17.12 13.43 -2.79
N ASP A 26 -16.52 14.56 -2.44
CA ASP A 26 -15.85 15.47 -3.36
C ASP A 26 -16.77 15.92 -4.52
N GLY A 27 -18.04 16.20 -4.20
CA GLY A 27 -19.07 16.63 -5.15
C GLY A 27 -19.60 15.51 -6.05
N LYS A 28 -19.11 14.28 -5.89
CA LYS A 28 -19.56 13.11 -6.66
C LYS A 28 -20.34 12.16 -5.78
N GLN A 29 -21.39 11.60 -6.36
CA GLN A 29 -22.21 10.61 -5.68
C GLN A 29 -21.72 9.19 -5.92
N TYR A 30 -21.78 8.37 -4.87
CA TYR A 30 -21.43 6.95 -4.88
C TYR A 30 -22.54 6.13 -4.23
N ARG A 31 -22.63 4.85 -4.59
CA ARG A 31 -23.55 3.87 -4.01
C ARG A 31 -22.80 2.87 -3.12
N SER A 32 -23.39 2.47 -2.01
CA SER A 32 -22.95 1.29 -1.25
C SER A 32 -23.22 0.03 -2.06
N ARG A 33 -22.24 -0.88 -2.16
CA ARG A 33 -22.47 -2.20 -2.77
C ARG A 33 -23.35 -3.08 -1.87
N ARG A 34 -23.30 -2.87 -0.55
CA ARG A 34 -24.14 -3.60 0.41
C ARG A 34 -25.53 -2.96 0.47
N PRO A 35 -26.61 -3.74 0.27
CA PRO A 35 -27.98 -3.26 0.46
C PRO A 35 -28.18 -2.73 1.88
N PHE A 36 -28.80 -1.56 2.00
CA PHE A 36 -29.14 -0.98 3.29
C PHE A 36 -30.60 -1.30 3.63
N GLN A 37 -30.82 -1.87 4.82
CA GLN A 37 -32.15 -2.32 5.24
C GLN A 37 -32.98 -1.14 5.76
N LYS A 38 -33.75 -0.52 4.87
CA LYS A 38 -34.61 0.64 5.19
C LYS A 38 -35.96 0.25 5.82
N LEU A 39 -36.40 -0.97 5.55
CA LEU A 39 -37.64 -1.55 6.06
C LEU A 39 -37.29 -2.62 7.09
N VAL A 40 -37.73 -2.43 8.33
CA VAL A 40 -37.41 -3.31 9.45
C VAL A 40 -38.64 -3.61 10.28
N GLN A 41 -38.65 -4.78 10.90
CA GLN A 41 -39.62 -5.13 11.93
C GLN A 41 -39.00 -4.94 13.32
N VAL A 42 -39.76 -4.34 14.22
CA VAL A 42 -39.44 -4.28 15.65
C VAL A 42 -40.72 -4.65 16.40
N ASP A 43 -40.76 -5.86 16.94
CA ASP A 43 -41.97 -6.41 17.57
C ASP A 43 -43.14 -6.43 16.57
N ARG A 44 -44.31 -5.88 16.93
CA ARG A 44 -45.47 -5.73 16.05
C ARG A 44 -45.38 -4.55 15.07
N PHE A 45 -44.31 -3.76 15.11
CA PHE A 45 -44.16 -2.58 14.26
C PHE A 45 -43.37 -2.90 13.00
N LEU A 46 -43.88 -2.40 11.88
CA LEU A 46 -43.19 -2.38 10.60
C LEU A 46 -42.77 -0.94 10.29
N ILE A 47 -41.47 -0.74 10.17
CA ILE A 47 -40.86 0.60 10.20
C ILE A 47 -40.05 0.80 8.93
N PHE A 48 -40.42 1.82 8.16
CA PHE A 48 -39.58 2.36 7.11
C PHE A 48 -38.93 3.66 7.59
N MET A 49 -37.66 3.87 7.28
CA MET A 49 -37.01 5.17 7.48
C MET A 49 -36.28 5.67 6.23
N SER A 50 -36.27 6.98 6.10
CA SER A 50 -35.55 7.73 5.08
C SER A 50 -34.73 8.86 5.71
N GLY A 51 -33.89 9.53 4.92
CA GLY A 51 -32.98 10.59 5.40
C GLY A 51 -31.60 10.03 5.75
N SER A 52 -31.05 10.47 6.88
CA SER A 52 -29.71 10.06 7.35
C SER A 52 -29.68 8.62 7.87
N ALA A 53 -28.76 7.80 7.34
CA ALA A 53 -28.58 6.41 7.77
C ALA A 53 -28.08 6.30 9.21
N ASP A 54 -27.26 7.25 9.67
CA ASP A 54 -26.77 7.30 11.05
C ASP A 54 -27.90 7.63 12.02
N ALA A 55 -28.75 8.61 11.66
CA ALA A 55 -29.93 8.96 12.44
C ALA A 55 -30.89 7.76 12.51
N ALA A 56 -31.23 7.15 11.38
CA ALA A 56 -32.08 5.97 11.32
C ALA A 56 -31.56 4.82 12.20
N THR A 57 -30.26 4.57 12.19
CA THR A 57 -29.62 3.53 13.03
C THR A 57 -29.75 3.84 14.52
N GLU A 58 -29.51 5.09 14.92
CA GLU A 58 -29.64 5.52 16.32
C GLU A 58 -31.11 5.48 16.80
N VAL A 59 -32.06 5.87 15.93
CA VAL A 59 -33.50 5.80 16.23
C VAL A 59 -33.94 4.36 16.49
N LEU A 60 -33.59 3.42 15.60
CA LEU A 60 -33.91 2.00 15.81
C LEU A 60 -33.27 1.43 17.08
N LYS A 61 -32.03 1.81 17.35
CA LYS A 61 -31.34 1.39 18.58
C LYS A 61 -32.11 1.85 19.82
N ARG A 62 -32.59 3.09 19.83
CA ARG A 62 -33.38 3.63 20.93
C ARG A 62 -34.73 2.94 21.06
N PHE A 63 -35.46 2.78 19.95
CA PHE A 63 -36.78 2.16 19.96
C PHE A 63 -36.73 0.67 20.37
N ARG A 64 -35.73 -0.09 19.91
CA ARG A 64 -35.53 -1.48 20.35
C ARG A 64 -35.30 -1.61 21.85
N ASN A 65 -34.65 -0.62 22.45
CA ASN A 65 -34.35 -0.57 23.88
C ASN A 65 -35.43 0.15 24.71
N ALA A 66 -36.49 0.65 24.08
CA ALA A 66 -37.60 1.27 24.80
C ALA A 66 -38.32 0.22 25.67
N PRO A 67 -38.66 0.53 26.94
CA PRO A 67 -39.38 -0.39 27.82
C PRO A 67 -40.72 -0.82 27.22
N GLU A 68 -41.43 0.14 26.63
CA GLU A 68 -42.68 -0.07 25.92
C GLU A 68 -42.50 0.36 24.46
N LYS A 69 -43.01 -0.47 23.55
CA LYS A 69 -42.97 -0.21 22.10
C LYS A 69 -44.34 0.29 21.69
N THR A 70 -44.45 1.60 21.53
CA THR A 70 -45.68 2.30 21.12
C THR A 70 -45.32 3.32 20.05
N ALA A 71 -46.32 3.84 19.34
CA ALA A 71 -46.10 4.94 18.40
C ALA A 71 -45.52 6.20 19.11
N ASP A 72 -45.88 6.45 20.38
CA ASP A 72 -45.33 7.55 21.17
C ASP A 72 -43.85 7.32 21.51
N SER A 73 -43.48 6.12 21.98
CA SER A 73 -42.09 5.81 22.30
C SER A 73 -41.21 5.75 21.04
N PHE A 74 -41.78 5.40 19.88
CA PHE A 74 -41.10 5.55 18.60
C PHE A 74 -40.84 7.02 18.25
N GLN A 75 -41.85 7.89 18.35
CA GLN A 75 -41.71 9.32 18.06
C GLN A 75 -40.62 9.96 18.96
N GLU A 76 -40.60 9.60 20.25
CA GLU A 76 -39.57 10.03 21.18
C GLU A 76 -38.17 9.53 20.76
N ALA A 77 -38.07 8.25 20.36
CA ALA A 77 -36.83 7.67 19.84
C ALA A 77 -36.36 8.37 18.55
N LEU A 78 -37.29 8.75 17.67
CA LEU A 78 -37.04 9.48 16.43
C LEU A 78 -36.40 10.84 16.72
N ILE A 79 -37.04 11.64 17.56
CA ILE A 79 -36.56 12.98 17.96
C ILE A 79 -35.18 12.88 18.63
N LYS A 80 -35.06 12.07 19.68
CA LYS A 80 -33.81 11.94 20.46
C LYS A 80 -32.67 11.31 19.66
N GLY A 81 -33.00 10.46 18.68
CA GLY A 81 -32.02 9.85 17.79
C GLY A 81 -31.42 10.88 16.84
N CYS A 82 -32.27 11.66 16.17
CA CYS A 82 -31.84 12.74 15.30
C CYS A 82 -31.02 13.80 16.07
N GLU A 83 -31.51 14.27 17.22
CA GLU A 83 -30.80 15.25 18.07
C GLU A 83 -29.40 14.78 18.50
N LYS A 84 -29.22 13.48 18.77
CA LYS A 84 -27.91 12.94 19.15
C LYS A 84 -26.93 12.97 17.98
N VAL A 85 -27.38 12.59 16.78
CA VAL A 85 -26.55 12.65 15.57
C VAL A 85 -26.21 14.10 15.22
N ALA A 86 -27.16 15.02 15.41
CA ALA A 86 -26.96 16.47 15.30
C ALA A 86 -25.81 16.98 16.17
N LYS A 87 -25.85 16.65 17.46
CA LYS A 87 -24.82 17.05 18.43
C LYS A 87 -23.45 16.45 18.12
N ALA A 88 -23.41 15.25 17.55
CA ALA A 88 -22.16 14.59 17.19
C ALA A 88 -21.53 15.16 15.90
N ASN A 89 -22.32 15.78 15.02
CA ASN A 89 -21.89 16.24 13.70
C ASN A 89 -22.39 17.66 13.38
N PRO A 90 -21.97 18.69 14.16
CA PRO A 90 -22.51 20.05 14.02
C PRO A 90 -22.31 20.65 12.63
N SER A 91 -21.14 20.44 12.00
CA SER A 91 -20.83 20.97 10.66
C SER A 91 -21.73 20.39 9.56
N LEU A 92 -22.10 19.11 9.67
CA LEU A 92 -23.03 18.47 8.74
C LEU A 92 -24.44 19.02 8.92
N TYR A 93 -24.85 19.32 10.15
CA TYR A 93 -26.17 19.85 10.44
C TYR A 93 -26.34 21.30 10.02
N GLU A 94 -25.29 22.12 10.11
CA GLU A 94 -25.32 23.51 9.65
C GLU A 94 -25.37 23.65 8.12
N SER A 95 -24.91 22.63 7.38
CA SER A 95 -24.77 22.68 5.92
C SER A 95 -25.89 21.98 5.14
N LEU A 96 -26.70 21.15 5.80
CA LEU A 96 -27.76 20.37 5.16
C LEU A 96 -29.15 20.79 5.66
N ASP A 97 -30.14 20.68 4.79
CA ASP A 97 -31.53 20.87 5.16
C ASP A 97 -32.02 19.75 6.11
N PRO A 98 -33.07 20.00 6.92
CA PRO A 98 -33.60 19.01 7.86
C PRO A 98 -34.00 17.68 7.21
N SER A 99 -34.57 17.69 6.00
CA SER A 99 -35.04 16.47 5.33
C SER A 99 -33.89 15.55 4.90
N THR A 100 -32.71 16.12 4.67
CA THR A 100 -31.50 15.37 4.33
C THR A 100 -30.74 14.88 5.56
N ARG A 101 -30.66 15.68 6.63
CA ARG A 101 -29.82 15.39 7.81
C ARG A 101 -30.51 14.57 8.89
N ASP A 102 -31.84 14.68 9.02
CA ASP A 102 -32.64 13.96 10.02
C ASP A 102 -33.21 12.66 9.40
N ALA A 103 -33.87 11.84 10.23
CA ALA A 103 -34.60 10.68 9.75
C ALA A 103 -36.11 10.99 9.70
N ALA A 104 -36.77 10.62 8.61
CA ALA A 104 -38.23 10.57 8.54
C ALA A 104 -38.69 9.11 8.54
N ALA A 105 -39.87 8.83 9.09
CA ALA A 105 -40.33 7.46 9.29
C ALA A 105 -41.80 7.25 8.90
N ILE A 106 -42.08 6.05 8.38
CA ILE A 106 -43.40 5.44 8.36
C ILE A 106 -43.37 4.30 9.39
N VAL A 107 -44.33 4.30 10.31
CA VAL A 107 -44.50 3.26 11.32
C VAL A 107 -45.88 2.68 11.19
N ALA A 108 -45.97 1.40 10.86
CA ALA A 108 -47.22 0.67 10.77
C ALA A 108 -47.36 -0.32 11.93
N GLU A 109 -48.57 -0.48 12.44
CA GLU A 109 -48.95 -1.53 13.39
C GLU A 109 -50.38 -2.03 13.13
N TRP A 110 -50.67 -3.25 13.56
CA TRP A 110 -52.04 -3.74 13.66
C TRP A 110 -52.64 -3.31 15.00
N ALA A 111 -53.60 -2.39 14.98
CA ALA A 111 -54.21 -1.84 16.19
C ALA A 111 -55.70 -1.55 16.01
N GLU A 112 -56.49 -1.83 17.05
CA GLU A 112 -57.94 -1.60 17.07
C GLU A 112 -58.69 -2.28 15.90
N GLY A 113 -58.22 -3.47 15.51
CA GLY A 113 -58.89 -4.30 14.50
C GLY A 113 -58.55 -3.96 13.04
N GLY A 114 -57.53 -3.15 12.78
CA GLY A 114 -57.03 -2.90 11.42
C GLY A 114 -55.61 -2.35 11.40
N VAL A 115 -55.10 -2.10 10.19
CA VAL A 115 -53.77 -1.49 10.04
C VAL A 115 -53.83 0.02 10.32
N VAL A 116 -52.91 0.49 11.15
CA VAL A 116 -52.68 1.90 11.45
C VAL A 116 -51.29 2.30 10.96
N VAL A 117 -51.20 3.40 10.21
CA VAL A 117 -49.94 3.91 9.67
C VAL A 117 -49.69 5.32 10.22
N HIS A 118 -48.52 5.52 10.81
CA HIS A 118 -48.06 6.80 11.34
C HIS A 118 -46.95 7.35 10.47
N LEU A 119 -47.10 8.59 10.00
CA LEU A 119 -46.06 9.33 9.31
C LEU A 119 -45.49 10.39 10.24
N MET A 120 -44.15 10.45 10.34
CA MET A 120 -43.42 11.41 11.16
C MET A 120 -42.23 11.94 10.37
N SER A 121 -42.11 13.26 10.25
CA SER A 121 -41.09 13.91 9.41
C SER A 121 -40.42 15.07 10.12
N PRO A 122 -39.18 15.43 9.79
CA PRO A 122 -38.58 16.65 10.34
C PRO A 122 -39.29 17.94 9.86
N GLU A 123 -39.97 17.91 8.70
CA GLU A 123 -40.63 19.08 8.10
C GLU A 123 -41.76 19.66 8.96
N ASP A 124 -42.49 18.81 9.68
CA ASP A 124 -43.58 19.20 10.56
C ASP A 124 -43.20 19.17 12.05
N GLY A 125 -41.91 19.08 12.36
CA GLY A 125 -41.41 18.96 13.72
C GLY A 125 -41.71 17.60 14.34
N PHE A 126 -41.66 16.54 13.52
CA PHE A 126 -41.97 15.16 13.88
C PHE A 126 -43.40 14.96 14.37
N LYS A 127 -44.37 15.74 13.89
CA LYS A 127 -45.77 15.53 14.27
C LYS A 127 -46.24 14.17 13.75
N ARG A 128 -47.00 13.45 14.58
CA ARG A 128 -47.57 12.16 14.22
C ARG A 128 -48.83 12.35 13.39
N ASN A 129 -48.74 12.03 12.10
CA ASN A 129 -49.88 11.98 11.20
C ASN A 129 -50.37 10.54 11.07
N THR A 130 -51.50 10.21 11.68
CA THR A 130 -52.04 8.85 11.70
C THR A 130 -53.08 8.65 10.59
N ARG A 131 -52.94 7.54 9.85
CA ARG A 131 -53.88 7.09 8.81
C ARG A 131 -54.38 5.69 9.14
N ARG A 132 -55.64 5.44 8.79
CA ARG A 132 -56.28 4.13 8.85
C ARG A 132 -56.79 3.78 7.47
N GLY A 133 -56.71 2.49 7.14
CA GLY A 133 -57.32 1.97 5.93
C GLY A 133 -58.83 2.18 5.95
N SER A 134 -59.41 2.39 4.78
CA SER A 134 -60.85 2.44 4.60
C SER A 134 -61.35 1.14 3.96
N ASN A 135 -62.56 0.71 4.30
CA ASN A 135 -63.20 -0.46 3.69
C ASN A 135 -63.53 -0.26 2.19
N SER A 136 -63.43 0.97 1.68
CA SER A 136 -63.81 1.35 0.32
C SER A 136 -62.72 1.09 -0.74
N GLY A 137 -61.59 0.48 -0.38
CA GLY A 137 -60.53 0.12 -1.32
C GLY A 137 -59.12 0.32 -0.76
N THR A 138 -58.12 0.04 -1.60
CA THR A 138 -56.71 0.28 -1.30
C THR A 138 -56.38 1.76 -1.48
N ALA A 139 -55.74 2.38 -0.48
CA ALA A 139 -55.23 3.73 -0.52
C ALA A 139 -53.69 3.71 -0.60
N PRO A 140 -53.09 4.38 -1.60
CA PRO A 140 -51.64 4.51 -1.69
C PRO A 140 -51.12 5.60 -0.75
N HIS A 141 -49.99 5.35 -0.10
CA HIS A 141 -49.20 6.33 0.63
C HIS A 141 -47.74 6.22 0.19
N THR A 142 -47.06 7.35 0.07
CA THR A 142 -45.67 7.41 -0.36
C THR A 142 -44.87 8.28 0.59
N ALA A 143 -43.58 7.97 0.74
CA ALA A 143 -42.66 8.79 1.53
C ALA A 143 -41.24 8.78 0.97
N GLY A 144 -40.51 9.84 1.32
CA GLY A 144 -39.12 10.05 0.93
C GLY A 144 -38.98 10.75 -0.41
N ILE A 145 -37.88 10.49 -1.13
CA ILE A 145 -37.61 11.14 -2.42
C ILE A 145 -38.60 10.65 -3.47
N TYR A 146 -39.09 11.57 -4.31
CA TYR A 146 -40.08 11.31 -5.35
C TYR A 146 -41.43 10.79 -4.85
N ALA A 147 -41.80 11.09 -3.60
CA ALA A 147 -43.07 10.60 -3.04
C ALA A 147 -44.30 11.06 -3.86
N ALA A 148 -44.30 12.30 -4.36
CA ALA A 148 -45.43 12.82 -5.16
C ALA A 148 -45.51 12.13 -6.53
N GLU A 149 -44.38 11.93 -7.19
CA GLU A 149 -44.26 11.26 -8.48
C GLU A 149 -44.62 9.78 -8.37
N ALA A 150 -44.17 9.11 -7.31
CA ALA A 150 -44.55 7.73 -7.02
C ALA A 150 -46.06 7.60 -6.79
N LEU A 151 -46.68 8.58 -6.14
CA LEU A 151 -48.13 8.60 -5.91
C LEU A 151 -48.93 8.78 -7.21
N ASP A 152 -48.48 9.66 -8.10
CA ASP A 152 -49.08 9.82 -9.44
C ASP A 152 -48.96 8.55 -10.28
N LEU A 153 -47.77 7.94 -10.31
CA LEU A 153 -47.53 6.72 -11.07
C LEU A 153 -48.34 5.54 -10.54
N ILE A 154 -48.34 5.31 -9.22
CA ILE A 154 -49.11 4.20 -8.64
C ILE A 154 -50.62 4.41 -8.84
N GLY A 155 -51.11 5.65 -8.77
CA GLY A 155 -52.51 5.98 -9.00
C GLY A 155 -52.99 5.61 -10.41
N LYS A 156 -52.13 5.77 -11.43
CA LYS A 156 -52.43 5.31 -12.81
C LYS A 156 -52.59 3.79 -12.86
N TRP A 157 -51.71 3.07 -12.17
CA TRP A 157 -51.74 1.61 -12.12
C TRP A 157 -52.92 1.03 -11.33
N MET A 158 -53.32 1.67 -10.24
CA MET A 158 -54.48 1.23 -9.46
C MET A 158 -55.79 1.25 -10.25
N ASN A 159 -55.85 2.07 -11.31
CA ASN A 159 -57.00 2.13 -12.22
C ASN A 159 -56.91 1.12 -13.38
N ALA A 160 -55.76 0.49 -13.59
CA ALA A 160 -55.57 -0.53 -14.63
C ALA A 160 -55.85 -1.93 -14.06
N GLN A 161 -56.84 -2.65 -14.60
CA GLN A 161 -57.31 -3.91 -14.02
C GLN A 161 -56.38 -5.12 -14.23
N ASP A 162 -55.38 -5.02 -15.12
CA ASP A 162 -54.70 -6.20 -15.66
C ASP A 162 -53.31 -6.49 -15.07
N LYS A 163 -52.82 -5.68 -14.13
CA LYS A 163 -51.45 -5.80 -13.60
C LYS A 163 -51.41 -6.14 -12.11
N PRO A 164 -50.69 -7.21 -11.69
CA PRO A 164 -50.46 -7.48 -10.28
C PRO A 164 -49.82 -6.28 -9.58
N MET A 165 -50.35 -5.91 -8.42
CA MET A 165 -49.98 -4.68 -7.72
C MET A 165 -48.47 -4.57 -7.42
N LEU A 166 -47.83 -5.69 -7.05
CA LEU A 166 -46.38 -5.71 -6.80
C LEU A 166 -45.58 -5.36 -8.07
N ASN A 167 -46.04 -5.80 -9.25
CA ASN A 167 -45.39 -5.44 -10.51
C ASN A 167 -45.59 -3.95 -10.83
N ALA A 168 -46.74 -3.37 -10.48
CA ALA A 168 -46.93 -1.92 -10.61
C ALA A 168 -45.96 -1.15 -9.70
N VAL A 169 -45.75 -1.61 -8.46
CA VAL A 169 -44.76 -1.03 -7.55
C VAL A 169 -43.34 -1.14 -8.11
N VAL A 170 -42.96 -2.30 -8.67
CA VAL A 170 -41.66 -2.50 -9.32
C VAL A 170 -41.44 -1.48 -10.44
N ASP A 171 -42.42 -1.31 -11.33
CA ASP A 171 -42.35 -0.31 -12.42
C ASP A 171 -42.11 1.11 -11.88
N VAL A 172 -42.77 1.49 -10.77
CA VAL A 172 -42.56 2.81 -10.15
C VAL A 172 -41.11 2.95 -9.67
N TYR A 173 -40.56 1.93 -9.00
CA TYR A 173 -39.16 1.94 -8.57
C TYR A 173 -38.18 2.00 -9.73
N GLU A 174 -38.43 1.25 -10.80
CA GLU A 174 -37.59 1.27 -12.00
C GLU A 174 -37.64 2.64 -12.68
N GLN A 175 -38.84 3.21 -12.86
CA GLN A 175 -39.01 4.53 -13.48
C GLN A 175 -38.37 5.66 -12.67
N LEU A 176 -38.42 5.58 -11.34
CA LEU A 176 -37.85 6.58 -10.42
C LEU A 176 -36.44 6.24 -9.94
N SER A 177 -35.83 5.16 -10.46
CA SER A 177 -34.48 4.75 -10.09
C SER A 177 -33.45 5.80 -10.51
N GLY A 178 -32.50 6.08 -9.61
CA GLY A 178 -31.56 7.18 -9.79
C GLY A 178 -30.80 7.52 -8.51
N GLU A 179 -30.54 8.81 -8.31
CA GLU A 179 -29.69 9.35 -7.25
C GLU A 179 -30.02 8.81 -5.83
N GLY A 180 -31.30 8.72 -5.49
CA GLY A 180 -31.77 8.31 -4.16
C GLY A 180 -32.47 6.95 -4.09
N VAL A 181 -32.69 6.30 -5.24
CA VAL A 181 -33.52 5.09 -5.35
C VAL A 181 -32.79 4.04 -6.17
N GLY A 182 -32.67 2.81 -5.65
CA GLY A 182 -32.05 1.70 -6.36
C GLY A 182 -31.78 0.46 -5.50
N GLY A 183 -30.94 -0.43 -6.02
CA GLY A 183 -30.61 -1.72 -5.46
C GLY A 183 -31.76 -2.70 -5.62
N MET A 184 -32.22 -3.22 -4.49
CA MET A 184 -33.35 -4.14 -4.37
C MET A 184 -34.54 -3.44 -3.74
N ILE A 185 -35.75 -3.92 -4.02
CA ILE A 185 -36.98 -3.63 -3.29
C ILE A 185 -37.07 -4.62 -2.12
N SER A 186 -37.12 -4.10 -0.90
CA SER A 186 -37.57 -4.82 0.28
C SER A 186 -39.07 -4.62 0.42
N ALA A 187 -39.83 -5.71 0.49
CA ALA A 187 -41.29 -5.68 0.61
C ALA A 187 -41.73 -6.49 1.83
N ALA A 188 -42.74 -5.99 2.52
CA ALA A 188 -43.39 -6.69 3.62
C ALA A 188 -44.90 -6.48 3.56
N PHE A 189 -45.62 -7.53 3.93
CA PHE A 189 -47.07 -7.55 4.07
C PHE A 189 -47.43 -7.59 5.56
N MET A 190 -48.42 -6.82 5.97
CA MET A 190 -48.96 -6.79 7.32
C MET A 190 -50.47 -6.99 7.28
N ASP A 191 -50.98 -7.87 8.12
CA ASP A 191 -52.39 -8.17 8.33
C ASP A 191 -52.64 -8.55 9.80
N LYS A 192 -53.80 -9.15 10.10
CA LYS A 192 -54.15 -9.62 11.45
C LYS A 192 -53.31 -10.82 11.90
N GLU A 193 -52.72 -11.58 10.97
CA GLU A 193 -51.85 -12.72 11.24
C GLU A 193 -50.42 -12.27 11.60
N GLY A 194 -49.99 -11.10 11.15
CA GLY A 194 -48.74 -10.48 11.57
C GLY A 194 -48.00 -9.77 10.43
N ILE A 195 -46.67 -9.86 10.44
CA ILE A 195 -45.80 -9.26 9.42
C ILE A 195 -45.05 -10.36 8.69
N THR A 196 -45.11 -10.36 7.36
CA THR A 196 -44.39 -11.29 6.50
C THR A 196 -43.52 -10.53 5.50
N PHE A 197 -42.20 -10.75 5.53
CA PHE A 197 -41.29 -10.23 4.52
C PHE A 197 -41.29 -11.10 3.26
N MET A 198 -41.30 -10.46 2.10
CA MET A 198 -41.21 -11.10 0.79
C MET A 198 -39.75 -11.23 0.35
N SER A 199 -39.50 -12.08 -0.65
CA SER A 199 -38.18 -12.14 -1.28
C SER A 199 -37.83 -10.79 -1.93
N PRO A 200 -36.59 -10.28 -1.74
CA PRO A 200 -36.18 -9.02 -2.36
C PRO A 200 -36.23 -9.08 -3.89
N ILE A 201 -36.64 -7.99 -4.53
CA ILE A 201 -36.77 -7.88 -5.99
C ILE A 201 -35.72 -6.90 -6.50
N ALA A 202 -34.93 -7.28 -7.51
CA ALA A 202 -33.95 -6.36 -8.09
C ALA A 202 -34.64 -5.23 -8.86
N ILE A 203 -34.17 -3.99 -8.70
CA ILE A 203 -34.63 -2.85 -9.49
C ILE A 203 -33.75 -2.78 -10.75
N ASN A 204 -34.37 -2.76 -11.93
CA ASN A 204 -33.65 -2.41 -13.15
C ASN A 204 -33.39 -0.89 -13.19
N GLU A 205 -32.22 -0.48 -12.71
CA GLU A 205 -31.89 0.94 -12.56
C GLU A 205 -31.61 1.64 -13.91
N ASN A 206 -32.23 2.81 -14.12
CA ASN A 206 -32.03 3.65 -15.30
C ASN A 206 -30.72 4.43 -15.28
N VAL A 207 -30.12 4.61 -14.09
CA VAL A 207 -28.90 5.40 -13.90
C VAL A 207 -27.85 4.58 -13.18
N ARG A 208 -26.66 4.47 -13.78
CA ARG A 208 -25.54 3.74 -13.19
C ARG A 208 -24.70 4.65 -12.29
N ILE A 209 -24.74 4.40 -10.99
CA ILE A 209 -23.94 5.13 -9.98
C ILE A 209 -22.72 4.30 -9.61
N PRO A 210 -21.50 4.87 -9.56
CA PRO A 210 -20.30 4.13 -9.16
C PRO A 210 -20.39 3.70 -7.69
N PHE A 211 -19.76 2.56 -7.35
CA PHE A 211 -19.73 2.11 -5.96
C PHE A 211 -18.67 2.86 -5.13
N TYR A 212 -18.98 3.15 -3.87
CA TYR A 212 -18.07 3.84 -2.96
C TYR A 212 -16.86 2.98 -2.59
N GLU A 213 -17.05 1.67 -2.52
CA GLU A 213 -15.98 0.71 -2.26
C GLU A 213 -14.92 0.71 -3.37
N ASP A 214 -15.32 0.93 -4.62
CA ASP A 214 -14.38 1.02 -5.74
C ASP A 214 -13.51 2.29 -5.62
N TYR A 215 -14.10 3.39 -5.13
CA TYR A 215 -13.36 4.61 -4.80
C TYR A 215 -12.35 4.36 -3.68
N LEU A 216 -12.75 3.71 -2.58
CA LEU A 216 -11.82 3.39 -1.48
C LEU A 216 -10.66 2.51 -1.95
N ILE A 217 -10.92 1.51 -2.78
CA ILE A 217 -9.88 0.64 -3.36
C ILE A 217 -8.91 1.47 -4.21
N SER A 218 -9.42 2.39 -5.05
CA SER A 218 -8.57 3.25 -5.89
C SER A 218 -7.64 4.17 -5.09
N GLN A 219 -8.04 4.58 -3.88
CA GLN A 219 -7.28 5.51 -3.03
C GLN A 219 -6.33 4.79 -2.06
N SER A 220 -6.63 3.54 -1.68
CA SER A 220 -5.95 2.84 -0.56
C SER A 220 -5.24 1.55 -0.95
N ALA A 221 -5.40 1.06 -2.17
CA ALA A 221 -4.74 -0.18 -2.57
C ALA A 221 -3.23 0.04 -2.77
N ALA A 222 -2.45 -0.30 -1.73
CA ALA A 222 -1.17 -0.92 -1.98
C ALA A 222 -1.40 -2.05 -2.99
N PHE A 223 -0.70 -2.03 -4.14
CA PHE A 223 -0.79 -3.10 -5.13
C PHE A 223 -0.54 -4.46 -4.44
N ARG A 224 -1.60 -5.27 -4.28
CA ARG A 224 -1.51 -6.63 -3.76
C ARG A 224 -1.74 -7.61 -4.90
N GLY A 225 -0.65 -8.15 -5.42
CA GLY A 225 -0.60 -9.07 -6.57
C GLY A 225 0.74 -8.99 -7.30
N SER A 226 0.97 -9.85 -8.29
CA SER A 226 2.08 -9.69 -9.24
C SER A 226 1.67 -8.68 -10.31
N LEU A 227 2.23 -7.49 -10.25
CA LEU A 227 2.07 -6.49 -11.30
C LEU A 227 3.17 -6.71 -12.36
N SER A 228 2.78 -7.07 -13.58
CA SER A 228 3.69 -7.05 -14.74
C SER A 228 3.52 -5.73 -15.49
N LEU A 229 4.48 -4.81 -15.33
CA LEU A 229 4.54 -3.57 -16.09
C LEU A 229 5.49 -3.79 -17.28
N ILE A 230 4.94 -3.85 -18.49
CA ILE A 230 5.72 -3.97 -19.72
C ILE A 230 5.80 -2.58 -20.38
N GLY A 231 7.02 -2.06 -20.54
CA GLY A 231 7.29 -0.82 -21.28
C GLY A 231 7.00 0.49 -20.54
N ALA A 232 6.78 0.46 -19.22
CA ALA A 232 6.55 1.67 -18.43
C ALA A 232 7.85 2.21 -17.80
N THR A 233 7.97 3.54 -17.72
CA THR A 233 8.92 4.23 -16.84
C THR A 233 8.23 4.55 -15.52
N ILE A 234 8.80 4.11 -14.40
CA ILE A 234 8.34 4.48 -13.06
C ILE A 234 9.31 5.52 -12.50
N ARG A 235 8.80 6.68 -12.09
CA ARG A 235 9.62 7.76 -11.52
C ARG A 235 8.93 8.45 -10.36
N THR A 236 9.72 8.92 -9.39
CA THR A 236 9.21 9.66 -8.23
C THR A 236 8.98 11.15 -8.51
N ASN A 237 9.58 11.68 -9.59
CA ASN A 237 9.41 13.07 -10.04
C ASN A 237 9.72 13.15 -11.55
N ASP A 238 9.22 14.17 -12.24
CA ASP A 238 9.43 14.37 -13.67
C ASP A 238 10.82 14.98 -13.98
N THR A 239 11.37 15.78 -13.05
CA THR A 239 12.67 16.44 -13.19
C THR A 239 13.41 16.52 -11.85
N GLY A 240 14.73 16.77 -11.89
CA GLY A 240 15.55 16.94 -10.69
C GLY A 240 15.70 15.65 -9.88
N ASP A 241 15.70 15.79 -8.54
CA ASP A 241 15.88 14.69 -7.60
C ASP A 241 14.80 13.62 -7.80
N ARG A 242 15.21 12.45 -8.29
CA ARG A 242 14.28 11.33 -8.53
C ARG A 242 14.95 9.97 -8.51
N VAL A 243 14.13 8.97 -8.26
CA VAL A 243 14.42 7.57 -8.57
C VAL A 243 13.64 7.20 -9.83
N GLU A 244 14.28 6.49 -10.75
CA GLU A 244 13.72 6.09 -12.04
C GLU A 244 13.98 4.61 -12.32
N MET A 245 12.98 3.91 -12.82
CA MET A 245 13.09 2.52 -13.28
C MET A 245 12.46 2.40 -14.67
N ASP A 246 13.23 1.89 -15.63
CA ASP A 246 12.77 1.60 -16.99
C ASP A 246 13.45 0.33 -17.56
N ALA A 247 13.28 0.10 -18.87
CA ALA A 247 13.85 -1.06 -19.56
C ALA A 247 15.39 -1.16 -19.50
N SER A 248 16.07 -0.05 -19.19
CA SER A 248 17.52 0.03 -19.06
C SER A 248 17.98 0.07 -17.59
N GLY A 249 17.11 -0.22 -16.62
CA GLY A 249 17.48 -0.48 -15.22
C GLY A 249 16.96 0.54 -14.21
N TRP A 250 17.55 0.53 -13.02
CA TRP A 250 17.19 1.39 -11.89
C TRP A 250 18.24 2.49 -11.71
N ARG A 251 17.82 3.75 -11.48
CA ARG A 251 18.71 4.91 -11.40
C ARG A 251 18.25 5.92 -10.36
N THR A 252 19.19 6.70 -9.85
CA THR A 252 18.93 7.93 -9.09
C THR A 252 19.49 9.14 -9.83
N PHE A 253 18.81 10.26 -9.68
CA PHE A 253 19.21 11.56 -10.21
C PHE A 253 19.21 12.60 -9.09
N ASP A 254 20.09 13.59 -9.20
CA ASP A 254 20.11 14.76 -8.31
C ASP A 254 19.22 15.91 -8.83
N GLY A 255 19.16 17.01 -8.09
CA GLY A 255 18.40 18.22 -8.43
C GLY A 255 18.78 18.88 -9.76
N LYS A 256 19.96 18.60 -10.32
CA LYS A 256 20.37 19.06 -11.66
C LYS A 256 19.94 18.10 -12.77
N GLY A 257 19.33 16.96 -12.42
CA GLY A 257 18.99 15.89 -13.34
C GLY A 257 20.18 15.03 -13.74
N THR A 258 21.30 15.13 -13.02
CA THR A 258 22.48 14.29 -13.25
C THR A 258 22.29 12.94 -12.59
N ARG A 259 22.47 11.85 -13.35
CA ARG A 259 22.46 10.49 -12.81
C ARG A 259 23.56 10.37 -11.75
N ARG A 260 23.28 9.74 -10.61
CA ARG A 260 24.24 9.55 -9.50
C ARG A 260 24.56 8.09 -9.22
N ILE A 261 23.54 7.25 -9.24
CA ILE A 261 23.67 5.80 -9.08
C ILE A 261 22.86 5.15 -10.18
N GLY A 262 23.29 4.00 -10.70
CA GLY A 262 22.32 3.09 -11.28
C GLY A 262 22.77 1.64 -11.32
N VAL A 263 21.78 0.78 -11.21
CA VAL A 263 21.88 -0.67 -11.37
C VAL A 263 21.45 -0.97 -12.81
N THR A 264 22.42 -1.27 -13.65
CA THR A 264 22.22 -1.42 -15.09
C THR A 264 22.77 -2.74 -15.58
N LEU A 265 22.08 -3.30 -16.57
CA LEU A 265 22.62 -4.39 -17.37
C LEU A 265 23.60 -3.77 -18.37
N ASP A 266 24.87 -4.13 -18.24
CA ASP A 266 25.87 -3.84 -19.25
C ASP A 266 25.88 -5.00 -20.25
N ASN A 267 24.88 -5.00 -21.13
CA ASN A 267 24.68 -6.05 -22.12
C ASN A 267 25.86 -6.16 -23.11
N GLN A 268 26.67 -5.11 -23.26
CA GLN A 268 27.82 -5.14 -24.16
C GLN A 268 28.91 -6.10 -23.66
N TYR A 269 29.07 -6.21 -22.34
CA TYR A 269 30.07 -7.07 -21.73
C TYR A 269 29.45 -8.26 -20.96
N GLY A 270 28.13 -8.43 -21.03
CA GLY A 270 27.41 -9.48 -20.30
C GLY A 270 27.49 -9.31 -18.79
N MET A 271 27.69 -8.08 -18.30
CA MET A 271 27.86 -7.78 -16.88
C MET A 271 26.60 -7.17 -16.28
N SER A 272 26.35 -7.45 -15.01
CA SER A 272 25.42 -6.67 -14.18
C SER A 272 26.23 -5.84 -13.21
N GLY A 273 25.92 -4.54 -13.11
CA GLY A 273 26.75 -3.62 -12.36
C GLY A 273 26.00 -2.50 -11.65
N ILE A 274 26.60 -2.03 -10.57
CA ILE A 274 26.26 -0.78 -9.90
C ILE A 274 27.28 0.26 -10.36
N ASN A 275 26.80 1.33 -10.96
CA ASN A 275 27.62 2.43 -11.46
C ASN A 275 27.38 3.68 -10.61
N TRP A 276 28.47 4.37 -10.26
CA TRP A 276 28.44 5.70 -9.63
C TRP A 276 28.87 6.75 -10.63
N TYR A 277 28.26 7.92 -10.52
CA TYR A 277 28.43 9.01 -11.46
C TYR A 277 28.84 10.29 -10.73
N GLY A 278 29.87 10.94 -11.26
CA GLY A 278 30.38 12.22 -10.76
C GLY A 278 29.46 13.39 -11.09
N GLU A 279 29.86 14.61 -10.69
CA GLU A 279 29.07 15.81 -10.95
C GLU A 279 28.84 16.11 -12.44
N SER A 280 29.79 15.71 -13.29
CA SER A 280 29.68 15.83 -14.75
C SER A 280 28.74 14.81 -15.38
N GLY A 281 28.17 13.87 -14.61
CA GLY A 281 27.40 12.75 -15.14
C GLY A 281 28.25 11.67 -15.82
N SER A 282 29.58 11.75 -15.72
CA SER A 282 30.49 10.68 -16.15
C SER A 282 30.58 9.60 -15.07
N VAL A 283 30.80 8.34 -15.47
CA VAL A 283 31.03 7.23 -14.54
C VAL A 283 32.30 7.50 -13.73
N SER A 284 32.19 7.50 -12.41
CA SER A 284 33.32 7.66 -11.49
C SER A 284 33.84 6.33 -10.95
N GLY A 285 33.00 5.28 -10.95
CA GLY A 285 33.39 3.93 -10.55
C GLY A 285 32.24 2.94 -10.73
N SER A 286 32.56 1.66 -10.59
CA SER A 286 31.59 0.57 -10.77
C SER A 286 31.92 -0.68 -9.94
N ILE A 287 30.90 -1.42 -9.55
CA ILE A 287 31.01 -2.80 -9.03
C ILE A 287 30.30 -3.70 -10.03
N ASN A 288 31.05 -4.60 -10.67
CA ASN A 288 30.52 -5.45 -11.73
C ASN A 288 30.81 -6.93 -11.43
N GLY A 289 29.86 -7.78 -11.80
CA GLY A 289 30.02 -9.24 -11.75
C GLY A 289 29.77 -9.90 -13.11
N GLN A 290 30.55 -10.93 -13.40
CA GLN A 290 30.37 -11.92 -14.46
C GLN A 290 30.80 -13.30 -13.95
N ASP A 291 30.52 -14.38 -14.69
CA ASP A 291 30.69 -15.78 -14.26
C ASP A 291 32.04 -16.11 -13.61
N SER A 292 33.13 -15.46 -14.05
CA SER A 292 34.50 -15.73 -13.58
C SER A 292 35.22 -14.52 -12.99
N LEU A 293 34.55 -13.37 -12.85
CA LEU A 293 35.17 -12.13 -12.39
C LEU A 293 34.18 -11.28 -11.60
N PHE A 294 34.61 -10.86 -10.43
CA PHE A 294 34.00 -9.77 -9.68
C PHE A 294 35.01 -8.64 -9.58
N GLN A 295 34.64 -7.44 -10.00
CA GLN A 295 35.54 -6.30 -10.06
C GLN A 295 34.94 -5.07 -9.37
N ILE A 296 35.81 -4.35 -8.66
CA ILE A 296 35.55 -3.01 -8.13
C ILE A 296 36.50 -2.08 -8.88
N LEU A 297 35.94 -1.12 -9.60
CA LEU A 297 36.67 -0.19 -10.46
C LEU A 297 36.43 1.24 -10.00
N ALA A 298 37.49 2.04 -9.95
CA ALA A 298 37.43 3.49 -9.84
C ALA A 298 38.13 4.10 -11.06
N ASN A 299 37.54 5.15 -11.64
CA ASN A 299 38.15 5.88 -12.76
C ASN A 299 39.15 6.97 -12.31
N ALA A 300 39.34 7.09 -11.00
CA ALA A 300 40.28 8.00 -10.33
C ALA A 300 40.83 7.28 -9.08
N ASP A 301 41.12 8.02 -8.01
CA ASP A 301 41.61 7.44 -6.76
C ASP A 301 40.56 6.57 -6.05
N MET A 302 41.01 5.46 -5.47
CA MET A 302 40.19 4.57 -4.65
C MET A 302 40.72 4.55 -3.22
N LEU A 303 39.84 4.86 -2.26
CA LEU A 303 40.12 4.69 -0.83
C LEU A 303 39.40 3.44 -0.32
N ILE A 304 40.17 2.45 0.13
CA ILE A 304 39.66 1.29 0.87
C ILE A 304 40.12 1.46 2.32
N GLN A 305 39.19 1.74 3.22
CA GLN A 305 39.49 2.04 4.61
C GLN A 305 38.57 1.26 5.57
N SER A 306 39.10 0.91 6.73
CA SER A 306 38.35 0.41 7.88
C SER A 306 38.73 1.19 9.14
N PHE A 307 37.78 1.45 10.02
CA PHE A 307 38.04 2.08 11.33
C PHE A 307 38.63 1.11 12.36
N LYS A 308 38.75 -0.18 12.03
CA LYS A 308 39.34 -1.20 12.90
C LYS A 308 40.41 -1.98 12.14
N SER A 309 40.00 -3.03 11.46
CA SER A 309 40.88 -3.88 10.66
C SER A 309 40.33 -4.03 9.24
N LEU A 310 41.24 -4.08 8.28
CA LEU A 310 40.95 -4.43 6.89
C LEU A 310 41.58 -5.81 6.63
N GLN A 311 40.80 -6.73 6.07
CA GLN A 311 41.24 -8.10 5.80
C GLN A 311 41.00 -8.44 4.34
N PHE A 312 41.99 -9.03 3.70
CA PHE A 312 41.90 -9.59 2.36
C PHE A 312 42.14 -11.09 2.44
N GLY A 313 41.27 -11.88 1.80
CA GLY A 313 41.41 -13.33 1.69
C GLY A 313 42.07 -13.73 0.37
N GLY A 314 42.82 -14.83 0.38
CA GLY A 314 43.50 -15.35 -0.81
C GLY A 314 44.81 -14.62 -1.13
N LYS A 315 45.29 -14.79 -2.36
CA LYS A 315 46.50 -14.12 -2.84
C LYS A 315 46.19 -12.67 -3.19
N VAL A 316 46.79 -11.73 -2.47
CA VAL A 316 46.82 -10.31 -2.86
C VAL A 316 48.00 -10.11 -3.79
N ASP A 317 47.73 -9.72 -5.04
CA ASP A 317 48.73 -9.59 -6.09
C ASP A 317 48.98 -8.11 -6.42
N PHE A 318 50.19 -7.63 -6.14
CA PHE A 318 50.64 -6.27 -6.45
C PHE A 318 51.63 -6.22 -7.63
N SER A 319 51.78 -7.31 -8.40
CA SER A 319 52.81 -7.41 -9.45
C SER A 319 52.71 -6.34 -10.55
N GLY A 320 51.54 -5.73 -10.73
CA GLY A 320 51.32 -4.62 -11.67
C GLY A 320 51.27 -3.22 -11.03
N ALA A 321 51.60 -3.08 -9.74
CA ALA A 321 51.42 -1.84 -8.99
C ALA A 321 52.72 -1.35 -8.33
N THR A 322 52.85 -0.03 -8.15
CA THR A 322 53.84 0.54 -7.24
C THR A 322 53.22 0.62 -5.84
N VAL A 323 53.89 0.01 -4.86
CA VAL A 323 53.43 0.00 -3.47
C VAL A 323 54.35 0.89 -2.63
N SER A 324 53.77 1.89 -1.96
CA SER A 324 54.48 2.80 -1.06
C SER A 324 53.83 2.83 0.32
N GLY A 325 54.60 3.14 1.36
CA GLY A 325 54.12 3.21 2.76
C GLY A 325 54.10 1.87 3.51
N LEU A 326 54.33 0.75 2.82
CA LEU A 326 54.65 -0.53 3.47
C LEU A 326 56.14 -0.56 3.82
N THR A 327 56.44 -0.64 5.12
CA THR A 327 57.82 -0.79 5.61
C THR A 327 58.10 -2.24 5.98
N ALA A 328 59.37 -2.62 6.16
CA ALA A 328 59.71 -3.97 6.64
C ALA A 328 59.07 -4.30 8.00
N ASN A 329 58.82 -3.28 8.82
CA ASN A 329 58.13 -3.43 10.11
C ASN A 329 56.61 -3.57 9.97
N SER A 330 56.05 -3.20 8.82
CA SER A 330 54.63 -3.37 8.50
C SER A 330 54.28 -4.81 8.13
N ILE A 331 55.28 -5.67 7.90
CA ILE A 331 55.12 -7.08 7.52
C ILE A 331 55.68 -7.94 8.64
N GLU A 332 54.80 -8.67 9.32
CA GLU A 332 55.17 -9.55 10.42
C GLU A 332 56.26 -10.56 9.98
N GLY A 333 57.34 -10.64 10.76
CA GLY A 333 58.47 -11.56 10.51
C GLY A 333 59.47 -11.12 9.44
N LEU A 334 59.15 -10.14 8.59
CA LEU A 334 60.07 -9.72 7.50
C LEU A 334 61.34 -9.08 8.04
N ALA A 335 61.23 -8.16 9.00
CA ALA A 335 62.39 -7.50 9.60
C ALA A 335 63.35 -8.53 10.25
N ALA A 336 62.82 -9.49 11.00
CA ALA A 336 63.62 -10.55 11.62
C ALA A 336 64.29 -11.44 10.57
N ARG A 337 63.60 -11.75 9.46
CA ARG A 337 64.18 -12.51 8.36
C ARG A 337 65.32 -11.75 7.67
N LEU A 338 65.15 -10.44 7.44
CA LEU A 338 66.18 -9.60 6.84
C LEU A 338 67.41 -9.47 7.75
N GLN A 339 67.21 -9.29 9.06
CA GLN A 339 68.31 -9.30 10.04
C GLN A 339 69.04 -10.65 10.08
N GLY A 340 68.30 -11.76 10.01
CA GLY A 340 68.90 -13.09 9.92
C GLY A 340 69.74 -13.28 8.66
N LEU A 341 69.30 -12.75 7.53
CA LEU A 341 70.08 -12.75 6.28
C LEU A 341 71.33 -11.87 6.40
N ASP A 342 71.21 -10.68 6.99
CA ASP A 342 72.35 -9.79 7.23
C ASP A 342 73.41 -10.49 8.12
N TYR A 343 72.97 -11.15 9.19
CA TYR A 343 73.84 -11.95 10.04
C TYR A 343 74.53 -13.09 9.26
N GLN A 344 73.80 -13.83 8.42
CA GLN A 344 74.39 -14.88 7.58
C GLN A 344 75.44 -14.33 6.61
N VAL A 345 75.17 -13.17 6.00
CA VAL A 345 76.14 -12.49 5.12
C VAL A 345 77.39 -12.07 5.90
N GLN A 346 77.25 -11.52 7.11
CA GLN A 346 78.39 -11.16 7.96
C GLN A 346 79.24 -12.37 8.36
N GLU A 347 78.62 -13.51 8.68
CA GLU A 347 79.33 -14.74 9.01
C GLU A 347 80.10 -15.32 7.81
N LEU A 348 79.51 -15.28 6.61
CA LEU A 348 80.22 -15.65 5.38
C LEU A 348 81.44 -14.74 5.14
N TRP A 349 81.31 -13.44 5.35
CA TRP A 349 82.42 -12.50 5.25
C TRP A 349 83.52 -12.79 6.28
N ARG A 350 83.16 -13.09 7.54
CA ARG A 350 84.14 -13.50 8.57
C ARG A 350 84.86 -14.78 8.17
N ALA A 351 84.13 -15.79 7.71
CA ALA A 351 84.71 -17.06 7.27
C ALA A 351 85.66 -16.87 6.07
N LEU A 352 85.27 -16.05 5.09
CA LEU A 352 86.10 -15.75 3.90
C LEU A 352 87.35 -14.95 4.28
N ASN A 353 87.21 -13.93 5.13
CA ASN A 353 88.34 -13.14 5.63
C ASN A 353 89.32 -13.97 6.47
N ASN A 354 88.84 -15.03 7.12
CA ASN A 354 89.69 -15.99 7.84
C ASN A 354 90.31 -17.07 6.92
N LYS A 355 89.88 -17.17 5.67
CA LYS A 355 90.41 -18.10 4.64
C LYS A 355 91.37 -17.41 3.67
N SER A 356 91.25 -16.10 3.50
CA SER A 356 92.18 -15.24 2.77
C SER A 356 93.38 -14.89 3.67
N ASP A 357 94.33 -15.80 3.81
CA ASP A 357 95.75 -15.55 4.05
C ASP A 357 96.18 -14.30 4.81
N LYS A 358 96.30 -14.45 6.14
CA LYS A 358 97.43 -13.86 6.86
C LYS A 358 98.66 -14.80 6.89
N GLY A 359 98.78 -15.66 5.88
CA GLY A 359 100.03 -16.38 5.55
C GLY A 359 99.95 -17.89 5.72
N HIS A 360 99.31 -18.61 4.79
CA HIS A 360 99.78 -19.97 4.54
C HIS A 360 101.00 -19.87 3.63
N VAL A 361 102.16 -20.25 4.17
CA VAL A 361 103.42 -20.28 3.44
C VAL A 361 103.51 -21.65 2.77
N HIS A 362 103.64 -21.67 1.44
CA HIS A 362 104.00 -22.90 0.75
C HIS A 362 105.48 -23.20 0.99
N SER A 363 105.77 -24.24 1.78
CA SER A 363 107.10 -24.85 1.81
C SER A 363 107.24 -25.73 0.56
N TYR A 364 107.89 -25.22 -0.48
CA TYR A 364 108.33 -26.04 -1.59
C TYR A 364 109.81 -26.39 -1.39
N VAL A 365 110.09 -27.65 -1.10
CA VAL A 365 111.46 -28.17 -1.08
C VAL A 365 111.85 -28.48 -2.52
N VAL A 366 112.64 -27.59 -3.16
CA VAL A 366 113.30 -27.92 -4.42
C VAL A 366 114.44 -28.90 -4.10
N PRO A 367 114.44 -30.14 -4.64
CA PRO A 367 115.59 -31.03 -4.46
C PRO A 367 116.83 -30.41 -5.11
N ARG A 368 117.88 -30.17 -4.32
CA ARG A 368 119.17 -29.69 -4.83
C ARG A 368 119.79 -30.79 -5.67
N HIS A 369 119.98 -30.54 -6.96
CA HIS A 369 120.86 -31.35 -7.80
C HIS A 369 122.09 -30.51 -8.16
N ASN A 370 123.25 -30.91 -7.65
CA ASN A 370 124.55 -30.35 -8.00
C ASN A 370 125.11 -31.15 -9.17
N HIS A 371 125.34 -30.52 -10.33
CA HIS A 371 125.93 -31.15 -11.52
C HIS A 371 127.45 -31.41 -11.42
N GLY A 372 128.01 -31.57 -10.22
CA GLY A 372 129.40 -31.97 -10.01
C GLY A 372 130.43 -30.84 -10.16
N THR A 373 130.02 -29.58 -10.12
CA THR A 373 130.93 -28.42 -10.20
C THR A 373 131.10 -27.77 -8.81
N PRO A 374 132.31 -27.79 -8.21
CA PRO A 374 132.55 -27.28 -6.85
C PRO A 374 132.38 -25.76 -6.67
N HIS A 375 132.14 -25.01 -7.75
CA HIS A 375 131.95 -23.56 -7.73
C HIS A 375 130.49 -23.09 -7.72
N ASN A 376 129.52 -24.00 -7.81
CA ASN A 376 128.11 -23.65 -7.61
C ASN A 376 127.78 -23.66 -6.12
N PHE A 377 128.40 -22.74 -5.37
CA PHE A 377 127.96 -22.42 -4.03
C PHE A 377 126.63 -21.67 -4.12
N GLU A 378 125.64 -22.29 -3.50
CA GLU A 378 124.31 -21.85 -3.14
C GLU A 378 124.09 -20.33 -3.17
N TYR A 379 123.23 -19.87 -4.09
CA TYR A 379 122.50 -18.61 -3.91
C TYR A 379 121.69 -18.76 -2.62
N GLU A 380 122.03 -17.94 -1.61
CA GLU A 380 121.18 -17.75 -0.43
C GLU A 380 119.76 -17.47 -0.91
N GLY A 381 118.83 -18.31 -0.46
CA GLY A 381 117.42 -18.12 -0.73
C GLY A 381 117.00 -16.77 -0.16
N SER A 382 116.78 -15.80 -1.04
CA SER A 382 116.06 -14.59 -0.69
C SER A 382 114.65 -15.00 -0.29
N THR A 383 114.36 -15.07 1.00
CA THR A 383 112.99 -14.97 1.50
C THR A 383 112.56 -13.52 1.28
N GLY A 384 112.15 -13.21 0.05
CA GLY A 384 111.40 -12.00 -0.23
C GLY A 384 110.02 -12.12 0.41
N PRO A 385 109.53 -11.12 1.16
CA PRO A 385 108.13 -11.09 1.56
C PRO A 385 107.27 -10.96 0.31
N ALA A 386 106.29 -11.85 0.15
CA ALA A 386 105.16 -11.64 -0.74
C ALA A 386 104.08 -10.82 -0.01
#